data_AF-A0A534KZZ1-F1
#
_entry.id   AF-A0A534KZZ1-F1
#
_cell.length_a   1.000
_cell.length_b   1.000
_cell.length_c   1.000
_cell.angle_alpha   90.00
_cell.angle_beta   90.00
_cell.angle_gamma   90.00
#
_symmetry.space_group_name_H-M   'P 1'
#
loop_
_entity.id
_entity.type
_entity.pdbx_description
1 polymer ?
#
loop_
_entity_poly.entity_id
_entity_poly.type
_entity_poly.pdbx_seq_one_letter_code
_entity_poly.pdbx_strand_id
1 'polypeptide(L)'
;MVLKIPAGICTACPLPVRMMPDLEEVPRLRKALGLTQTALARLSNVSQSTIVKIEKKQMNPSYDVVRRVMTSLQAELKKQEKKALVEQIQTRKVQYVEAKITLATAVDEMRHWKFSQMPVMHNGHPVGSISDKVINNLILSG
;
A
#
# COMPACT_ATOMS: atom_id res chain seq x y z
N MET A 1 4.15 0.40 19.32
CA MET A 1 3.58 -0.30 18.15
C MET A 1 4.75 -0.71 17.25
N VAL A 2 5.17 -1.97 17.27
CA VAL A 2 6.27 -2.46 16.40
C VAL A 2 5.66 -3.42 15.45
N LEU A 3 5.40 -2.92 14.26
CA LEU A 3 5.29 -3.82 13.14
C LEU A 3 6.68 -4.41 12.91
N LYS A 4 6.73 -5.76 12.84
CA LYS A 4 7.74 -6.46 12.06
C LYS A 4 7.56 -6.06 10.60
N ILE A 5 8.07 -4.88 10.23
CA ILE A 5 8.18 -4.51 8.81
C ILE A 5 9.44 -5.23 8.35
N PRO A 6 9.34 -6.26 7.49
CA PRO A 6 10.52 -6.81 6.86
C PRO A 6 11.28 -5.68 6.16
N ALA A 7 12.60 -5.71 6.31
CA ALA A 7 13.60 -4.87 5.67
C ALA A 7 13.55 -4.99 4.13
N GLY A 8 12.45 -4.61 3.50
CA GLY A 8 12.23 -4.94 2.09
C GLY A 8 10.99 -4.36 1.42
N ILE A 9 10.23 -3.46 2.07
CA ILE A 9 9.12 -2.75 1.39
C ILE A 9 9.12 -1.29 1.85
N CYS A 10 10.21 -0.57 1.63
CA CYS A 10 10.20 0.88 1.74
C CYS A 10 11.08 1.52 0.66
N THR A 11 11.00 1.00 -0.57
CA THR A 11 11.20 1.85 -1.74
C THR A 11 9.95 2.70 -1.86
N ALA A 12 10.10 4.01 -1.61
CA ALA A 12 9.16 5.08 -1.90
C ALA A 12 7.74 4.59 -2.21
N CYS A 13 6.82 4.64 -1.24
CA CYS A 13 5.43 4.75 -1.64
C CYS A 13 5.39 6.10 -2.36
N PRO A 14 5.31 6.16 -3.70
CA PRO A 14 5.04 7.42 -4.33
C PRO A 14 3.71 7.84 -3.71
N LEU A 15 3.55 9.10 -3.30
CA LEU A 15 2.19 9.66 -3.26
C LEU A 15 1.52 9.16 -4.53
N PRO A 16 0.36 8.46 -4.47
CA PRO A 16 -0.19 7.81 -5.64
C PRO A 16 -0.27 8.89 -6.69
N VAL A 17 0.65 8.81 -7.65
CA VAL A 17 0.66 9.71 -8.77
C VAL A 17 -0.74 9.49 -9.30
N ARG A 18 -1.56 10.53 -9.36
CA ARG A 18 -2.84 10.47 -10.09
C ARG A 18 -2.50 10.32 -11.58
N MET A 19 -1.77 9.26 -11.93
CA MET A 19 -1.74 8.72 -13.26
C MET A 19 -3.16 8.24 -13.48
N MET A 20 -3.75 8.76 -14.55
CA MET A 20 -4.93 8.15 -15.11
C MET A 20 -4.58 6.68 -15.35
N PRO A 21 -5.26 5.74 -14.67
CA PRO A 21 -4.90 4.33 -14.76
C PRO A 21 -5.08 3.88 -16.20
N ASP A 22 -4.17 3.01 -16.65
CA ASP A 22 -4.08 2.62 -18.05
C ASP A 22 -5.36 1.88 -18.49
N LEU A 23 -5.88 2.22 -19.67
CA LEU A 23 -7.06 1.57 -20.23
C LEU A 23 -6.82 0.08 -20.49
N GLU A 24 -5.56 -0.32 -20.64
CA GLU A 24 -5.11 -1.71 -20.71
C GLU A 24 -5.48 -2.53 -19.47
N GLU A 25 -5.64 -1.88 -18.30
CA GLU A 25 -5.97 -2.58 -17.07
C GLU A 25 -7.47 -2.90 -16.95
N VAL A 26 -8.34 -2.20 -17.68
CA VAL A 26 -9.79 -2.38 -17.65
C VAL A 26 -10.20 -3.85 -17.78
N PRO A 27 -9.76 -4.61 -18.82
CA PRO A 27 -10.14 -6.02 -18.95
C PRO A 27 -9.59 -6.89 -17.82
N ARG A 28 -8.40 -6.58 -17.28
CA ARG A 28 -7.77 -7.33 -16.19
C ARG A 28 -8.54 -7.13 -14.89
N LEU A 29 -8.80 -5.87 -14.52
CA LEU A 29 -9.54 -5.50 -13.31
C LEU A 29 -10.98 -5.99 -13.36
N ARG A 30 -11.66 -5.84 -14.50
CA ARG A 30 -13.04 -6.32 -14.66
C ARG A 30 -13.13 -7.83 -14.42
N LYS A 31 -12.22 -8.62 -15.01
CA LYS A 31 -12.18 -10.08 -14.83
C LYS A 31 -11.84 -10.47 -13.39
N ALA A 32 -10.89 -9.78 -12.76
CA ALA A 32 -10.53 -10.02 -11.36
C ALA A 32 -11.70 -9.79 -10.40
N LEU A 33 -12.57 -8.81 -10.73
CA LEU A 33 -13.79 -8.51 -9.97
C LEU A 33 -14.98 -9.43 -10.34
N GLY A 34 -14.82 -10.34 -11.30
CA GLY A 34 -15.90 -11.23 -11.78
C GLY A 34 -17.00 -10.50 -12.56
N LEU A 35 -16.75 -9.30 -13.07
CA LEU A 35 -17.76 -8.48 -13.74
C LEU A 35 -17.89 -8.84 -15.23
N THR A 36 -19.12 -8.91 -15.73
CA THR A 36 -19.39 -8.96 -17.18
C THR A 36 -19.21 -7.57 -17.81
N GLN A 37 -19.00 -7.49 -19.12
CA GLN A 37 -18.92 -6.20 -19.83
C GLN A 37 -20.20 -5.36 -19.63
N THR A 38 -21.37 -6.00 -19.64
CA THR A 38 -22.66 -5.37 -19.38
C THR A 38 -22.77 -4.86 -17.93
N ALA A 39 -22.26 -5.64 -16.96
CA ALA A 39 -22.24 -5.21 -15.56
C ALA A 39 -21.37 -3.97 -15.36
N LEU A 40 -20.17 -3.94 -15.94
CA LEU A 40 -19.29 -2.77 -15.89
C LEU A 40 -19.93 -1.55 -16.57
N ALA A 41 -20.53 -1.74 -17.75
CA ALA A 41 -21.21 -0.68 -18.49
C ALA A 41 -22.32 -0.02 -17.65
N ARG A 42 -23.13 -0.84 -16.96
CA ARG A 42 -24.18 -0.36 -16.05
C ARG A 42 -23.61 0.41 -14.85
N LEU A 43 -22.56 -0.11 -14.21
CA LEU A 43 -21.91 0.56 -13.08
C LEU A 43 -21.30 1.91 -13.47
N SER A 44 -20.73 1.99 -14.67
CA SER A 44 -20.06 3.17 -15.19
C SER A 44 -20.98 4.13 -15.94
N ASN A 45 -22.27 3.83 -16.04
CA ASN A 45 -23.25 4.62 -16.78
C ASN A 45 -22.81 4.93 -18.22
N VAL A 46 -22.36 3.89 -18.93
CA VAL A 46 -21.97 3.94 -20.35
C VAL A 46 -22.61 2.77 -21.11
N SER A 47 -22.63 2.82 -22.43
CA SER A 47 -23.14 1.70 -23.22
C SER A 47 -22.18 0.50 -23.19
N GLN A 48 -22.73 -0.71 -23.29
CA GLN A 48 -21.92 -1.94 -23.35
C GLN A 48 -20.97 -1.93 -24.56
N SER A 49 -21.38 -1.35 -25.69
CA SER A 49 -20.52 -1.17 -26.86
C SER A 49 -19.29 -0.30 -26.57
N THR A 50 -19.42 0.68 -25.67
CA THR A 50 -18.30 1.55 -25.27
C THR A 50 -17.24 0.73 -24.52
N ILE A 51 -17.66 -0.12 -23.57
CA ILE A 51 -16.73 -1.01 -22.85
C ILE A 51 -16.05 -1.98 -23.82
N VAL A 52 -16.79 -2.58 -24.75
CA VAL A 52 -16.21 -3.49 -25.76
C VAL A 52 -15.15 -2.79 -26.60
N LYS A 53 -15.42 -1.58 -27.08
CA LYS A 53 -14.48 -0.80 -27.89
C LYS A 53 -13.26 -0.35 -27.09
N ILE A 54 -13.42 0.00 -25.82
CA ILE A 54 -12.31 0.31 -24.91
C ILE A 54 -11.42 -0.93 -24.72
N GLU A 55 -11.99 -2.09 -24.38
CA GLU A 55 -11.22 -3.33 -24.16
C GLU A 55 -10.51 -3.83 -25.42
N LYS A 56 -11.06 -3.55 -26.61
CA LYS A 56 -10.45 -3.88 -27.90
C LYS A 56 -9.53 -2.79 -28.46
N LYS A 57 -9.36 -1.66 -27.76
CA LYS A 57 -8.62 -0.47 -28.23
C LYS A 57 -9.13 0.07 -29.58
N GLN A 58 -10.42 -0.07 -29.83
CA GLN A 58 -11.07 0.31 -31.10
C GLN A 58 -11.67 1.72 -31.06
N MET A 59 -11.46 2.47 -29.98
CA MET A 59 -11.87 3.87 -29.89
C MET A 59 -10.99 4.66 -28.93
N ASN A 60 -10.94 5.97 -29.13
CA ASN A 60 -10.41 6.92 -28.15
C ASN A 60 -11.58 7.48 -27.33
N PRO A 61 -11.84 6.96 -26.12
CA PRO A 61 -12.90 7.48 -25.25
C PRO A 61 -12.56 8.88 -24.74
N SER A 62 -13.60 9.68 -24.44
CA SER A 62 -13.39 10.94 -23.73
C SER A 62 -12.91 10.70 -22.30
N TYR A 63 -12.22 11.68 -21.71
CA TYR A 63 -11.77 11.61 -20.33
C TYR A 63 -12.90 11.25 -19.35
N ASP A 64 -14.11 11.79 -19.55
CA ASP A 64 -15.26 11.50 -18.70
C ASP A 64 -15.72 10.04 -18.76
N VAL A 65 -15.61 9.40 -19.93
CA VAL A 65 -15.89 7.97 -20.07
C VAL A 65 -14.84 7.16 -19.32
N VAL A 66 -13.55 7.47 -19.53
CA VAL A 66 -12.45 6.79 -18.84
C VAL A 66 -12.60 6.94 -17.32
N ARG A 67 -12.82 8.16 -16.84
CA ARG A 67 -13.01 8.47 -15.43
C ARG A 67 -14.15 7.65 -14.83
N ARG A 68 -15.30 7.58 -15.49
CA ARG A 68 -16.45 6.80 -15.00
C ARG A 68 -16.14 5.31 -14.91
N VAL A 69 -15.52 4.74 -15.95
CA VAL A 69 -15.14 3.32 -15.98
C VAL A 69 -14.16 3.00 -14.85
N MET A 70 -13.08 3.76 -14.74
CA MET A 70 -12.04 3.52 -13.76
C MET A 70 -12.52 3.76 -12.33
N THR A 71 -13.33 4.80 -12.10
CA THR A 71 -13.92 5.05 -10.77
C THR A 71 -14.83 3.90 -10.35
N SER A 72 -15.59 3.33 -11.28
CA SER A 72 -16.48 2.19 -11.00
C SER A 72 -15.68 0.94 -10.62
N LEU A 73 -14.62 0.63 -11.38
CA LEU A 73 -13.74 -0.49 -11.08
C LEU A 73 -13.06 -0.32 -9.71
N GLN A 74 -12.55 0.88 -9.41
CA GLN A 74 -11.94 1.16 -8.10
C GLN A 74 -12.94 1.05 -6.95
N ALA A 75 -14.19 1.51 -7.16
CA ALA A 75 -15.24 1.39 -6.16
C ALA A 75 -15.57 -0.08 -5.87
N GLU A 76 -15.68 -0.91 -6.91
CA GLU A 76 -15.92 -2.35 -6.73
C GLU A 76 -14.72 -3.06 -6.09
N LEU A 77 -13.49 -2.69 -6.44
CA LEU A 77 -12.29 -3.21 -5.80
C LEU A 77 -12.30 -2.91 -4.29
N LYS A 78 -12.59 -1.66 -3.89
CA LYS A 78 -12.71 -1.27 -2.48
C LYS A 78 -13.83 -1.98 -1.73
N LYS A 79 -14.90 -2.40 -2.42
CA LYS A 79 -15.97 -3.20 -1.80
C LYS A 79 -15.52 -4.64 -1.55
N GLN A 80 -14.70 -5.20 -2.44
CA GLN A 80 -14.17 -6.57 -2.31
C GLN A 80 -12.93 -6.65 -1.40
N GLU A 81 -12.23 -5.53 -1.19
CA GLU A 81 -11.19 -5.42 -0.17
C GLU A 81 -11.78 -5.77 1.21
N LYS A 82 -11.44 -6.96 1.71
CA LYS A 82 -11.73 -7.33 3.09
C LYS A 82 -11.05 -6.29 3.98
N LYS A 83 -11.84 -5.48 4.68
CA LYS A 83 -11.33 -4.59 5.74
C LYS A 83 -10.72 -5.47 6.82
N ALA A 84 -9.40 -5.64 6.78
CA ALA A 84 -8.70 -6.34 7.84
C ALA A 84 -8.77 -5.47 9.10
N LEU A 85 -9.24 -6.05 10.20
CA LEU A 85 -9.21 -5.36 11.49
C LEU A 85 -7.76 -5.27 11.97
N VAL A 86 -7.40 -4.18 12.65
CA VAL A 86 -6.05 -3.98 13.18
C VAL A 86 -5.61 -5.17 14.05
N GLU A 87 -6.54 -5.74 14.82
CA GLU A 87 -6.31 -6.92 15.65
C GLU A 87 -5.90 -8.19 14.87
N GLN A 88 -6.25 -8.27 13.57
CA GLN A 88 -5.94 -9.42 12.71
C GLN A 88 -4.51 -9.36 12.16
N ILE A 89 -3.90 -8.17 12.09
CA ILE A 89 -2.57 -7.96 11.49
C ILE A 89 -1.52 -7.59 12.56
N GLN A 90 -1.95 -7.05 13.71
CA GLN A 90 -1.01 -6.55 14.73
C GLN A 90 -0.11 -7.64 15.31
N THR A 91 1.16 -7.29 15.53
CA THR A 91 2.10 -8.12 16.28
C THR A 91 1.77 -8.02 17.77
N ARG A 92 1.45 -9.15 18.43
CA ARG A 92 1.01 -9.19 19.84
C ARG A 92 2.14 -8.92 20.84
N LYS A 93 3.33 -9.47 20.58
CA LYS A 93 4.52 -9.27 21.42
C LYS A 93 5.48 -8.32 20.73
N VAL A 94 5.56 -7.11 21.26
CA VAL A 94 6.30 -5.99 20.69
C VAL A 94 7.70 -5.96 21.30
N GLN A 95 8.74 -6.22 20.50
CA GLN A 95 10.13 -6.08 20.95
C GLN A 95 10.55 -4.61 20.92
N TYR A 96 11.25 -4.14 21.94
CA TYR A 96 11.65 -2.74 22.06
C TYR A 96 13.06 -2.58 22.63
N VAL A 97 13.60 -1.37 22.50
CA VAL A 97 14.87 -0.95 23.10
C VAL A 97 14.64 0.16 24.12
N GLU A 98 15.48 0.22 25.15
CA GLU A 98 15.45 1.29 26.15
C GLU A 98 16.27 2.50 25.68
N ALA A 99 15.79 3.72 25.93
CA ALA A 99 16.44 4.96 25.47
C ALA A 99 17.87 5.18 26.00
N LYS A 100 18.23 4.46 27.08
CA LYS A 100 19.53 4.55 27.74
C LYS A 100 20.60 3.63 27.16
N ILE A 101 20.26 2.73 26.23
CA ILE A 101 21.24 1.80 25.66
C ILE A 101 22.08 2.46 24.57
N THR A 102 23.25 1.90 24.30
CA THR A 102 24.11 2.38 23.22
C THR A 102 23.53 2.06 21.85
N LEU A 103 23.89 2.85 20.84
CA LEU A 103 23.48 2.63 19.46
C LEU A 103 23.93 1.25 18.94
N ALA A 104 25.15 0.82 19.28
CA ALA A 104 25.66 -0.49 18.87
C ALA A 104 24.79 -1.63 19.41
N THR A 105 24.44 -1.59 20.70
CA THR A 105 23.54 -2.56 21.32
C THR A 105 22.16 -2.56 20.67
N ALA A 106 21.63 -1.37 20.34
CA ALA A 106 20.35 -1.27 19.63
C ALA A 106 20.41 -1.93 18.24
N VAL A 107 21.50 -1.73 17.49
CA VAL A 107 21.71 -2.37 16.17
C VAL A 107 21.84 -3.90 16.30
N ASP A 108 22.53 -4.38 17.33
CA ASP A 108 22.68 -5.81 17.58
C ASP A 108 21.32 -6.47 17.91
N GLU A 109 20.50 -5.82 18.73
CA GLU A 109 19.12 -6.26 18.99
C GLU A 109 18.28 -6.26 17.70
N MET A 110 18.40 -5.22 16.86
CA MET A 110 17.69 -5.13 15.57
C MET A 110 18.07 -6.32 14.67
N ARG A 111 19.35 -6.67 14.60
CA ARG A 111 19.87 -7.82 13.84
C ARG A 111 19.42 -9.15 14.42
N HIS A 112 19.51 -9.30 15.74
CA HIS A 112 19.12 -10.52 16.45
C HIS A 112 17.65 -10.88 16.17
N TRP A 113 16.77 -9.89 16.29
CA TRP A 113 15.34 -10.07 16.08
C TRP A 113 14.89 -9.93 14.61
N LYS A 114 15.81 -9.57 13.71
CA LYS A 114 15.57 -9.32 12.28
C LYS A 114 14.51 -8.24 12.05
N PHE A 115 14.62 -7.13 12.77
CA PHE A 115 13.78 -5.95 12.62
C PHE A 115 14.61 -4.78 12.11
N SER A 116 14.19 -4.14 11.01
CA SER A 116 14.82 -2.88 10.55
C SER A 116 14.36 -1.63 11.30
N GLN A 117 13.46 -1.81 12.26
CA GLN A 117 13.00 -0.75 13.14
C GLN A 117 12.56 -1.30 14.48
N MET A 118 12.74 -0.52 15.54
CA MET A 118 12.24 -0.82 16.88
C MET A 118 11.81 0.48 17.59
N PRO A 119 10.85 0.45 18.54
CA PRO A 119 10.50 1.57 19.36
C PRO A 119 11.56 1.74 20.42
N VAL A 120 11.70 2.99 20.79
CA VAL A 120 12.46 3.37 21.94
C VAL A 120 11.48 3.61 23.08
N MET A 121 11.67 2.88 24.18
CA MET A 121 10.93 3.03 25.42
C MET A 121 11.83 3.75 26.44
N HIS A 122 11.21 4.50 27.35
CA HIS A 122 11.88 5.08 28.50
C HIS A 122 10.96 4.92 29.71
N ASN A 123 11.40 4.17 30.72
CA ASN A 123 10.62 3.90 31.94
C ASN A 123 9.19 3.39 31.64
N GLY A 124 9.06 2.50 30.65
CA GLY A 124 7.77 1.94 30.24
C GLY A 124 6.92 2.82 29.32
N HIS A 125 7.39 4.03 28.96
CA HIS A 125 6.68 4.92 28.04
C HIS A 125 7.35 4.95 26.66
N PRO A 126 6.58 4.89 25.55
CA PRO A 126 7.14 5.02 24.21
C PRO A 126 7.57 6.46 23.96
N VAL A 127 8.86 6.65 23.66
CA VAL A 127 9.45 7.98 23.39
C VAL A 127 9.83 8.18 21.92
N GLY A 128 9.83 7.12 21.11
CA GLY A 128 10.09 7.22 19.69
C GLY A 128 10.37 5.88 19.02
N SER A 129 11.11 5.92 17.91
CA SER A 129 11.56 4.74 17.17
C SER A 129 12.93 4.95 16.56
N ILE A 130 13.70 3.88 16.49
CA ILE A 130 14.96 3.80 15.77
C ILE A 130 14.81 2.90 14.54
N SER A 131 15.49 3.23 13.45
CA SER A 131 15.49 2.44 12.21
C SER A 131 16.84 2.49 11.51
N ASP A 132 17.16 1.44 10.73
CA ASP A 132 18.41 1.36 9.96
C ASP A 132 18.60 2.59 9.06
N LYS A 133 17.50 3.06 8.46
CA LYS A 133 17.49 4.24 7.59
C LYS A 133 17.96 5.50 8.32
N VAL A 134 17.45 5.74 9.54
CA VAL A 134 17.83 6.91 10.33
C VAL A 134 19.29 6.82 10.74
N ILE A 135 19.75 5.63 11.16
CA ILE A 135 21.14 5.40 11.56
C ILE A 135 22.10 5.67 10.39
N ASN A 136 21.84 5.07 9.23
CA ASN A 136 22.68 5.24 8.04
C ASN A 136 22.71 6.71 7.58
N ASN A 137 21.57 7.40 7.60
CA ASN A 137 21.52 8.81 7.24
C ASN A 137 22.38 9.66 8.17
N LEU A 138 22.32 9.42 9.48
CA LEU A 138 23.10 10.17 10.47
C LEU A 138 24.60 9.95 10.30
N ILE A 139 25.03 8.72 9.97
CA ILE A 139 26.44 8.41 9.69
C ILE A 139 26.92 9.08 8.41
N LEU A 140 26.09 9.10 7.35
CA LEU A 140 26.46 9.71 6.06
C LEU A 140 26.39 11.25 6.06
N SER A 141 25.66 11.85 7.01
CA SER A 141 25.51 13.30 7.14
C SER A 141 26.53 13.96 8.07
N GLY A 142 27.34 13.17 8.78
CA GLY A 142 28.44 13.64 9.62
C GLY A 142 29.77 13.51 8.90
#